data_AF-A0A8H5TQD0-F1
#
_entry.id   AF-A0A8H5TQD0-F1
#
_cell.length_a   1.000
_cell.length_b   1.000
_cell.length_c   1.000
_cell.angle_alpha   90.00
_cell.angle_beta   90.00
_cell.angle_gamma   90.00
#
_symmetry.space_group_name_H-M   'P 1'
#
loop_
_entity.id
_entity.type
_entity.pdbx_description
1 polymer ?
#
loop_
_entity_poly.entity_id
_entity_poly.type
_entity_poly.pdbx_seq_one_letter_code
_entity_poly.pdbx_strand_id
1 'polypeptide(L)'
;MMKASVPDNIHHQLNLWKRSLTGNSQQLWVYPIKGIRGIQVQSAKLGPQGLGHDRRFMLCKVGDSGELTKIQLSKYPQCSLFATEIVGDQIRVKYLTPKEPLIPWQSAQDNILEIPIEPDFKELAKADINLHQSLVTAYRMGPACDAWFTACFGFDTALIYIGDGRRPVLGTFSPKSQHHSQPWPTLLRNYLPGSGGASTEEDWLTFSDCAPYLLTTEESLNNVKARLSTCGVDMTAMRPNIVLDGDAAWDEDYWAELSINNTHKVALTKNCNRCTSLNVDYDTGRTAQGERGTVLKKLMSDRRVDTGSKHSPVFGRYGFLTSDSNDSAIVSIGDNVKVTERRTERAVWDWPLNNPAISRSYRSSSGVKTNLPIVLSFWLTAAALLGLLPCWLLLA
;
A
#
# COMPACT_ATOMS: atom_id res chain seq x y z
N MET A 1 -16.61 55.76 8.23
CA MET A 1 -16.21 54.46 7.67
C MET A 1 -14.92 54.00 8.34
N MET A 2 -15.03 53.23 9.42
CA MET A 2 -13.88 52.61 10.08
C MET A 2 -13.43 51.40 9.26
N LYS A 3 -12.18 51.42 8.77
CA LYS A 3 -11.52 50.23 8.23
C LYS A 3 -11.16 49.34 9.41
N ALA A 4 -11.82 48.20 9.53
CA ALA A 4 -11.43 47.17 10.47
C ALA A 4 -10.06 46.62 10.07
N SER A 5 -9.07 46.77 10.95
CA SER A 5 -7.79 46.10 10.86
C SER A 5 -7.99 44.61 11.16
N VAL A 6 -7.55 43.77 10.22
CA VAL A 6 -7.47 42.33 10.43
C VAL A 6 -6.35 42.07 11.46
N PRO A 7 -6.58 41.25 12.51
CA PRO A 7 -5.56 41.03 13.54
C PRO A 7 -4.37 40.23 13.00
N ASP A 8 -3.15 40.59 13.43
CA ASP A 8 -1.85 39.97 13.09
C ASP A 8 -1.73 38.46 13.42
N ASN A 9 -2.77 37.83 13.98
CA ASN A 9 -2.79 36.42 14.36
C ASN A 9 -3.01 35.45 13.18
N ILE A 10 -3.50 35.93 12.03
CA ILE A 10 -3.72 35.07 10.85
C ILE A 10 -2.40 34.80 10.10
N HIS A 11 -1.45 35.72 10.15
CA HIS A 11 -0.14 35.55 9.49
C HIS A 11 0.77 34.55 10.24
N HIS A 12 0.64 34.42 11.56
CA HIS A 12 1.43 33.44 12.32
C HIS A 12 0.95 32.00 12.09
N GLN A 13 -0.37 31.80 11.90
CA GLN A 13 -0.86 30.47 11.52
C GLN A 13 -0.43 30.12 10.09
N LEU A 14 -0.54 31.02 9.10
CA LEU A 14 -0.21 30.75 7.70
C LEU A 14 1.28 30.39 7.42
N ASN A 15 2.21 30.80 8.29
CA ASN A 15 3.63 30.43 8.16
C ASN A 15 3.99 29.05 8.74
N LEU A 16 3.10 28.40 9.50
CA LEU A 16 3.30 27.03 9.98
C LEU A 16 3.02 25.95 8.91
N TRP A 17 2.39 26.32 7.79
CA TRP A 17 1.90 25.37 6.75
C TRP A 17 2.92 25.05 5.66
N LYS A 18 4.16 25.55 5.73
CA LYS A 18 5.20 25.34 4.70
C LYS A 18 6.56 25.02 5.31
N ARG A 19 6.59 24.24 6.38
CA ARG A 19 7.82 23.89 7.07
C ARG A 19 8.54 22.76 6.33
N SER A 20 9.85 22.94 6.15
CA SER A 20 10.76 21.91 5.64
C SER A 20 11.11 20.94 6.76
N LEU A 21 10.81 19.66 6.55
CA LEU A 21 11.18 18.53 7.40
C LEU A 21 12.57 18.03 6.96
N THR A 22 13.60 18.85 7.17
CA THR A 22 15.00 18.42 7.01
C THR A 22 15.53 18.09 8.38
N GLY A 23 15.62 16.80 8.71
CA GLY A 23 16.13 16.35 9.99
C GLY A 23 16.75 14.96 9.93
N ASN A 24 17.51 14.64 10.98
CA ASN A 24 18.43 13.51 11.04
C ASN A 24 17.75 12.13 11.07
N SER A 25 16.41 12.05 11.14
CA SER A 25 15.67 10.80 11.30
C SER A 25 14.94 10.34 10.04
N GLN A 26 15.17 10.98 8.89
CA GLN A 26 14.57 10.55 7.62
C GLN A 26 15.01 9.13 7.25
N GLN A 27 14.05 8.27 6.89
CA GLN A 27 14.33 6.91 6.44
C GLN A 27 13.46 6.54 5.25
N LEU A 28 14.04 5.76 4.33
CA LEU A 28 13.32 5.11 3.24
C LEU A 28 13.41 3.60 3.39
N TRP A 29 12.26 2.94 3.18
CA TRP A 29 12.11 1.51 3.38
C TRP A 29 11.35 0.87 2.22
N VAL A 30 11.91 -0.23 1.71
CA VAL A 30 11.31 -1.05 0.66
C VAL A 30 11.10 -2.47 1.18
N TYR A 31 10.00 -3.12 0.82
CA TYR A 31 9.68 -4.49 1.21
C TYR A 31 9.40 -5.29 -0.06
N PRO A 32 10.43 -5.81 -0.72
CA PRO A 32 10.27 -6.45 -2.04
C PRO A 32 9.27 -7.61 -2.02
N ILE A 33 9.30 -8.39 -0.94
CA ILE A 33 8.38 -9.51 -0.69
C ILE A 33 7.44 -9.14 0.47
N LYS A 34 6.14 -9.15 0.21
CA LYS A 34 5.11 -8.89 1.21
C LYS A 34 5.17 -9.94 2.31
N GLY A 35 5.15 -9.47 3.55
CA GLY A 35 5.04 -10.30 4.75
C GLY A 35 6.35 -10.39 5.52
N ILE A 36 7.51 -10.33 4.83
CA ILE A 36 8.84 -10.48 5.44
C ILE A 36 9.53 -9.14 5.73
N ARG A 37 10.78 -9.15 6.22
CA ARG A 37 11.53 -7.93 6.56
C ARG A 37 11.75 -7.05 5.33
N GLY A 38 11.72 -5.74 5.56
CA GLY A 38 12.11 -4.75 4.56
C GLY A 38 13.58 -4.38 4.66
N ILE A 39 14.03 -3.61 3.69
CA ILE A 39 15.36 -3.03 3.61
C ILE A 39 15.27 -1.52 3.74
N GLN A 40 16.19 -0.95 4.49
CA GLN A 40 16.40 0.49 4.49
C GLN A 40 17.28 0.86 3.29
N VAL A 41 16.91 1.90 2.56
CA VAL A 41 17.62 2.36 1.36
C VAL A 41 17.96 3.84 1.50
N GLN A 42 19.05 4.26 0.83
CA GLN A 42 19.43 5.67 0.79
C GLN A 42 18.60 6.45 -0.24
N SER A 43 18.19 5.79 -1.31
CA SER A 43 17.33 6.34 -2.34
C SER A 43 16.51 5.25 -3.01
N ALA A 44 15.41 5.64 -3.65
CA ALA A 44 14.55 4.75 -4.41
C ALA A 44 13.81 5.50 -5.52
N LYS A 45 13.45 4.77 -6.58
CA LYS A 45 12.50 5.28 -7.58
C LYS A 45 11.16 5.60 -6.93
N LEU A 46 10.64 6.79 -7.20
CA LEU A 46 9.32 7.23 -6.78
C LEU A 46 8.33 6.96 -7.91
N GLY A 47 7.29 6.16 -7.66
CA GLY A 47 6.31 5.80 -8.68
C GLY A 47 4.86 5.77 -8.17
N PRO A 48 3.88 5.64 -9.06
CA PRO A 48 2.47 5.62 -8.66
C PRO A 48 2.10 4.40 -7.79
N GLN A 49 2.84 3.30 -7.92
CA GLN A 49 2.61 2.05 -7.15
C GLN A 49 3.44 1.95 -5.86
N GLY A 50 4.26 2.95 -5.55
CA GLY A 50 5.08 3.00 -4.35
C GLY A 50 6.54 3.31 -4.68
N LEU A 51 7.42 3.08 -3.70
CA LEU A 51 8.86 3.07 -3.97
C LEU A 51 9.23 1.90 -4.90
N GLY A 52 10.30 2.05 -5.67
CA GLY A 52 10.80 1.02 -6.57
C GLY A 52 10.91 -0.34 -5.88
N HIS A 53 10.43 -1.38 -6.56
CA HIS A 53 10.43 -2.80 -6.12
C HIS A 53 9.53 -3.13 -4.92
N ASP A 54 8.79 -2.17 -4.37
CA ASP A 54 8.02 -2.37 -3.15
C ASP A 54 6.80 -3.30 -3.37
N ARG A 55 6.75 -4.38 -2.58
CA ARG A 55 5.70 -5.41 -2.55
C ARG A 55 5.31 -5.94 -3.94
N ARG A 56 6.31 -6.19 -4.80
CA ARG A 56 6.11 -6.87 -6.10
C ARG A 56 5.94 -8.38 -5.98
N PHE A 57 6.35 -8.94 -4.84
CA PHE A 57 6.19 -10.35 -4.51
C PHE A 57 5.33 -10.54 -3.25
N MET A 58 4.71 -11.71 -3.11
CA MET A 58 3.97 -12.14 -1.92
C MET A 58 4.20 -13.63 -1.67
N LEU A 59 4.21 -14.02 -0.40
CA LEU A 59 4.17 -15.42 0.00
C LEU A 59 2.74 -15.89 0.25
N CYS A 60 2.44 -17.10 -0.25
CA CYS A 60 1.20 -17.81 0.02
C CYS A 60 1.51 -19.17 0.67
N LYS A 61 0.65 -19.61 1.58
CA LYS A 61 0.56 -21.00 2.02
C LYS A 61 -0.26 -21.73 0.97
N VAL A 62 0.20 -22.91 0.56
CA VAL A 62 -0.53 -23.84 -0.28
C VAL A 62 -1.27 -24.79 0.65
N GLY A 63 -2.59 -24.91 0.49
CA GLY A 63 -3.37 -25.92 1.19
C GLY A 63 -3.45 -27.23 0.42
N ASP A 64 -4.05 -28.25 1.04
CA ASP A 64 -4.06 -29.62 0.52
C ASP A 64 -4.78 -29.74 -0.84
N SER A 65 -5.72 -28.83 -1.13
CA SER A 65 -6.43 -28.77 -2.42
C SER A 65 -5.77 -27.82 -3.44
N GLY A 66 -4.59 -27.28 -3.11
CA GLY A 66 -3.86 -26.31 -3.92
C GLY A 66 -4.31 -24.86 -3.73
N GLU A 67 -5.21 -24.58 -2.78
CA GLU A 67 -5.69 -23.23 -2.53
C GLU A 67 -4.58 -22.34 -1.93
N LEU A 68 -4.51 -21.10 -2.41
CA LEU A 68 -3.49 -20.15 -1.98
C LEU A 68 -4.05 -19.23 -0.90
N THR A 69 -3.44 -19.27 0.29
CA THR A 69 -3.76 -18.35 1.38
C THR A 69 -2.58 -17.44 1.68
N LYS A 70 -2.80 -16.13 1.65
CA LYS A 70 -1.76 -15.14 1.97
C LYS A 70 -1.06 -15.41 3.31
N ILE A 71 0.27 -15.37 3.29
CA ILE A 71 1.11 -15.40 4.49
C ILE A 71 1.36 -13.95 4.92
N GLN A 72 0.95 -13.60 6.13
CA GLN A 72 1.06 -12.25 6.69
C GLN A 72 1.71 -12.31 8.06
N LEU A 73 2.56 -11.32 8.36
CA LEU A 73 3.32 -11.22 9.61
C LEU A 73 2.45 -11.32 10.87
N SER A 74 1.22 -10.80 10.83
CA SER A 74 0.26 -10.86 11.95
C SER A 74 -0.25 -12.26 12.26
N LYS A 75 -0.26 -13.17 11.28
CA LYS A 75 -0.71 -14.56 11.41
C LYS A 75 0.45 -15.55 11.48
N TYR A 76 1.55 -15.23 10.78
CA TYR A 76 2.77 -16.03 10.72
C TYR A 76 3.96 -15.16 11.14
N PRO A 77 4.23 -15.04 12.46
CA PRO A 77 5.36 -14.26 12.96
C PRO A 77 6.72 -14.73 12.42
N GLN A 78 6.81 -15.97 11.93
CA GLN A 78 8.00 -16.54 11.28
C GLN A 78 8.46 -15.72 10.07
N CYS A 79 7.57 -14.94 9.43
CA CYS A 79 7.96 -14.04 8.36
C CYS A 79 9.05 -13.02 8.78
N SER A 80 9.13 -12.70 10.06
CA SER A 80 10.18 -11.84 10.60
C SER A 80 11.57 -12.50 10.62
N LEU A 81 11.70 -13.78 10.27
CA LEU A 81 12.99 -14.47 10.21
C LEU A 81 13.58 -14.47 8.80
N PHE A 82 13.00 -13.76 7.85
CA PHE A 82 13.52 -13.66 6.49
C PHE A 82 14.08 -12.26 6.28
N ALA A 83 15.41 -12.16 6.26
CA ALA A 83 16.13 -10.95 5.89
C ALA A 83 16.22 -10.84 4.37
N THR A 84 16.11 -9.61 3.87
CA THR A 84 16.18 -9.31 2.44
C THR A 84 17.33 -8.35 2.17
N GLU A 85 17.93 -8.44 1.00
CA GLU A 85 18.81 -7.44 0.42
C GLU A 85 18.59 -7.39 -1.09
N ILE A 86 18.98 -6.28 -1.73
CA ILE A 86 19.00 -6.15 -3.18
C ILE A 86 20.45 -6.00 -3.62
N VAL A 87 20.90 -6.89 -4.51
CA VAL A 87 22.25 -6.90 -5.07
C VAL A 87 22.16 -7.00 -6.59
N GLY A 88 22.51 -5.93 -7.29
CA GLY A 88 22.35 -5.85 -8.74
C GLY A 88 20.87 -5.97 -9.13
N ASP A 89 20.54 -6.94 -9.97
CA ASP A 89 19.19 -7.25 -10.43
C ASP A 89 18.51 -8.39 -9.62
N GLN A 90 19.08 -8.76 -8.48
CA GLN A 90 18.58 -9.85 -7.63
C GLN A 90 18.10 -9.33 -6.26
N ILE A 91 17.01 -9.93 -5.79
CA ILE A 91 16.60 -9.95 -4.39
C ILE A 91 17.23 -11.19 -3.77
N ARG A 92 18.01 -11.00 -2.71
CA ARG A 92 18.54 -12.10 -1.90
C ARG A 92 17.74 -12.23 -0.62
N VAL A 93 17.38 -13.46 -0.29
CA VAL A 93 16.62 -13.79 0.93
C VAL A 93 17.43 -14.77 1.76
N LYS A 94 17.65 -14.40 3.03
CA LYS A 94 18.32 -15.25 4.01
C LYS A 94 17.36 -15.60 5.15
N TYR A 95 17.27 -16.88 5.48
CA TYR A 95 16.59 -17.33 6.70
C TYR A 95 17.48 -17.11 7.91
N LEU A 96 16.94 -16.46 8.92
CA LEU A 96 17.58 -16.18 10.20
C LEU A 96 17.12 -17.23 11.20
N THR A 97 17.92 -18.27 11.39
CA THR A 97 17.59 -19.33 12.35
C THR A 97 17.56 -18.75 13.77
N PRO A 98 16.40 -18.76 14.47
CA PRO A 98 16.32 -18.26 15.83
C PRO A 98 17.06 -19.22 16.78
N LYS A 99 17.48 -18.71 17.94
CA LYS A 99 18.16 -19.52 18.97
C LYS A 99 17.38 -20.78 19.35
N GLU A 100 16.05 -20.67 19.39
CA GLU A 100 15.13 -21.79 19.54
C GLU A 100 14.41 -22.05 18.21
N PRO A 101 14.87 -23.03 17.41
CA PRO A 101 14.30 -23.34 16.12
C PRO A 101 12.80 -23.55 16.18
N LEU A 102 12.09 -23.03 15.18
CA LEU A 102 10.63 -23.19 15.05
C LEU A 102 10.26 -24.52 14.39
N ILE A 103 11.18 -25.03 13.57
CA ILE A 103 11.05 -26.22 12.77
C ILE A 103 12.41 -26.96 12.76
N PRO A 104 12.43 -28.27 12.43
CA PRO A 104 13.68 -28.99 12.24
C PRO A 104 14.56 -28.33 11.18
N TRP A 105 15.87 -28.41 11.40
CA TRP A 105 16.84 -27.91 10.43
C TRP A 105 16.73 -28.66 9.10
N GLN A 106 16.90 -27.93 8.01
CA GLN A 106 17.04 -28.44 6.66
C GLN A 106 18.18 -27.68 5.99
N SER A 107 18.99 -28.35 5.17
CA SER A 107 20.15 -27.72 4.51
C SER A 107 19.80 -26.51 3.65
N ALA A 108 18.58 -26.44 3.11
CA ALA A 108 18.10 -25.28 2.37
C ALA A 108 18.06 -23.99 3.21
N GLN A 109 17.87 -24.09 4.54
CA GLN A 109 17.82 -22.94 5.46
C GLN A 109 19.16 -22.20 5.54
N ASP A 110 20.29 -22.87 5.24
CA ASP A 110 21.61 -22.27 5.25
C ASP A 110 21.95 -21.52 3.95
N ASN A 111 21.17 -21.75 2.89
CA ASN A 111 21.39 -21.16 1.58
C ASN A 111 20.69 -19.80 1.45
N ILE A 112 21.31 -18.90 0.69
CA ILE A 112 20.68 -17.66 0.24
C ILE A 112 19.83 -17.97 -0.99
N LEU A 113 18.55 -17.62 -0.95
CA LEU A 113 17.69 -17.66 -2.12
C LEU A 113 17.87 -16.39 -2.95
N GLU A 114 18.19 -16.53 -4.24
CA GLU A 114 18.28 -15.42 -5.19
C GLU A 114 17.03 -15.42 -6.08
N ILE A 115 16.40 -14.25 -6.22
CA ILE A 115 15.18 -14.05 -7.00
C ILE A 115 15.40 -12.83 -7.89
N PRO A 116 15.20 -12.92 -9.23
CA PRO A 116 15.28 -11.76 -10.09
C PRO A 116 14.28 -10.67 -9.66
N ILE A 117 14.70 -9.40 -9.64
CA ILE A 117 13.83 -8.28 -9.27
C ILE A 117 12.68 -8.12 -10.27
N GLU A 118 12.96 -8.34 -11.55
CA GLU A 118 11.98 -8.36 -12.65
C GLU A 118 12.11 -9.71 -13.39
N PRO A 119 11.48 -10.79 -12.90
CA PRO A 119 11.49 -12.09 -13.57
C PRO A 119 10.82 -12.04 -14.94
N ASP A 120 11.26 -12.88 -15.87
CA ASP A 120 10.44 -13.20 -17.05
C ASP A 120 9.27 -14.09 -16.59
N PHE A 121 8.06 -13.56 -16.70
CA PHE A 121 6.85 -14.16 -16.17
C PHE A 121 5.93 -14.76 -17.24
N LYS A 122 6.30 -14.66 -18.52
CA LYS A 122 5.42 -15.06 -19.64
C LYS A 122 5.03 -16.54 -19.60
N GLU A 123 5.97 -17.39 -19.22
CA GLU A 123 5.81 -18.85 -19.14
C GLU A 123 5.47 -19.33 -17.71
N LEU A 124 5.36 -18.42 -16.74
CA LEU A 124 5.04 -18.78 -15.36
C LEU A 124 3.56 -19.13 -15.20
N ALA A 125 3.28 -20.12 -14.35
CA ALA A 125 1.93 -20.51 -14.03
C ALA A 125 1.17 -19.35 -13.34
N LYS A 126 -0.04 -19.07 -13.81
CA LYS A 126 -0.89 -18.01 -13.23
C LYS A 126 -1.56 -18.45 -11.94
N ALA A 127 -1.80 -17.50 -11.05
CA ALA A 127 -2.48 -17.69 -9.78
C ALA A 127 -3.40 -16.51 -9.48
N ASP A 128 -4.65 -16.80 -9.10
CA ASP A 128 -5.59 -15.77 -8.67
C ASP A 128 -5.41 -15.47 -7.17
N ILE A 129 -5.12 -14.22 -6.85
CA ILE A 129 -4.85 -13.77 -5.48
C ILE A 129 -5.96 -12.82 -5.04
N ASN A 130 -6.55 -13.12 -3.88
CA ASN A 130 -7.41 -12.18 -3.16
C ASN A 130 -6.65 -11.59 -1.97
N LEU A 131 -6.23 -10.32 -2.11
CA LEU A 131 -5.71 -9.55 -1.00
C LEU A 131 -6.71 -8.46 -0.64
N HIS A 132 -7.38 -8.63 0.50
CA HIS A 132 -8.32 -7.65 1.07
C HIS A 132 -9.45 -7.26 0.12
N GLN A 133 -10.07 -8.23 -0.56
CA GLN A 133 -11.11 -8.04 -1.60
C GLN A 133 -10.62 -7.42 -2.91
N SER A 134 -9.34 -7.07 -3.00
CA SER A 134 -8.71 -6.56 -4.22
C SER A 134 -8.02 -7.73 -4.92
N LEU A 135 -8.70 -8.25 -5.96
CA LEU A 135 -8.28 -9.41 -6.73
C LEU A 135 -7.22 -9.05 -7.78
N VAL A 136 -6.35 -10.01 -8.09
CA VAL A 136 -5.41 -9.94 -9.21
C VAL A 136 -5.03 -11.33 -9.68
N THR A 137 -4.80 -11.49 -10.98
CA THR A 137 -4.08 -12.65 -11.50
C THR A 137 -2.59 -12.33 -11.52
N ALA A 138 -1.80 -13.17 -10.87
CA ALA A 138 -0.37 -13.05 -10.68
C ALA A 138 0.33 -14.34 -11.12
N TYR A 139 1.63 -14.47 -10.86
CA TYR A 139 2.47 -15.55 -11.40
C TYR A 139 3.19 -16.30 -10.29
N ARG A 140 3.23 -17.64 -10.36
CA ARG A 140 4.01 -18.48 -9.46
C ARG A 140 5.45 -18.52 -9.91
N MET A 141 6.38 -18.17 -9.02
CA MET A 141 7.82 -18.18 -9.31
C MET A 141 8.40 -19.58 -9.50
N GLY A 142 7.69 -20.61 -9.02
CA GLY A 142 7.95 -21.99 -9.35
C GLY A 142 8.62 -22.80 -8.23
N PRO A 143 8.82 -24.11 -8.47
CA PRO A 143 9.11 -25.08 -7.41
C PRO A 143 10.39 -24.81 -6.61
N ALA A 144 11.41 -24.19 -7.22
CA ALA A 144 12.67 -23.90 -6.52
C ALA A 144 12.48 -22.87 -5.39
N CYS A 145 11.75 -21.77 -5.66
CA CYS A 145 11.42 -20.78 -4.65
C CYS A 145 10.49 -21.38 -3.58
N ASP A 146 9.47 -22.10 -4.04
CA ASP A 146 8.46 -22.74 -3.20
C ASP A 146 9.11 -23.75 -2.22
N ALA A 147 10.05 -24.58 -2.69
CA ALA A 147 10.76 -25.54 -1.86
C ALA A 147 11.63 -24.85 -0.79
N TRP A 148 12.33 -23.76 -1.15
CA TRP A 148 13.18 -23.04 -0.20
C TRP A 148 12.35 -22.40 0.94
N PHE A 149 11.26 -21.71 0.61
CA PHE A 149 10.38 -21.14 1.63
C PHE A 149 9.67 -22.24 2.44
N THR A 150 9.26 -23.34 1.81
CA THR A 150 8.66 -24.50 2.50
C THR A 150 9.62 -25.08 3.53
N ALA A 151 10.90 -25.22 3.19
CA ALA A 151 11.94 -25.68 4.10
C ALA A 151 12.15 -24.75 5.31
N CYS A 152 11.85 -23.44 5.16
CA CYS A 152 12.00 -22.43 6.22
C CYS A 152 10.72 -22.21 7.05
N PHE A 153 9.54 -22.46 6.48
CA PHE A 153 8.25 -22.34 7.18
C PHE A 153 7.75 -23.64 7.80
N GLY A 154 8.14 -24.79 7.25
CA GLY A 154 7.67 -26.12 7.68
C GLY A 154 6.27 -26.49 7.16
N PHE A 155 5.77 -25.77 6.16
CA PHE A 155 4.53 -26.07 5.45
C PHE A 155 4.63 -25.59 4.00
N ASP A 156 3.81 -26.13 3.11
CA ASP A 156 3.89 -25.83 1.69
C ASP A 156 3.63 -24.34 1.41
N THR A 157 4.54 -23.75 0.64
CA THR A 157 4.50 -22.33 0.29
C THR A 157 4.57 -22.12 -1.22
N ALA A 158 4.10 -20.95 -1.65
CA ALA A 158 4.27 -20.47 -3.01
C ALA A 158 4.77 -19.02 -2.98
N LEU A 159 5.82 -18.73 -3.74
CA LEU A 159 6.23 -17.36 -4.02
C LEU A 159 5.48 -16.83 -5.25
N ILE A 160 4.74 -15.75 -5.06
CA ILE A 160 3.90 -15.13 -6.07
C ILE A 160 4.51 -13.80 -6.50
N TYR A 161 4.69 -13.60 -7.79
CA TYR A 161 5.14 -12.36 -8.41
C TYR A 161 3.97 -11.70 -9.14
N ILE A 162 3.80 -10.38 -8.97
CA ILE A 162 2.65 -9.67 -9.52
C ILE A 162 2.72 -9.49 -11.04
N GLY A 163 3.92 -9.41 -11.63
CA GLY A 163 4.10 -9.15 -13.05
C GLY A 163 3.40 -7.87 -13.50
N ASP A 164 2.54 -8.00 -14.50
CA ASP A 164 1.67 -6.96 -15.05
C ASP A 164 0.31 -6.83 -14.33
N GLY A 165 0.09 -7.64 -13.29
CA GLY A 165 -1.13 -7.63 -12.49
C GLY A 165 -1.37 -6.30 -11.79
N ARG A 166 -2.62 -5.85 -11.80
CA ARG A 166 -3.05 -4.57 -11.20
C ARG A 166 -4.15 -4.82 -10.19
N ARG A 167 -3.88 -4.51 -8.93
CA ARG A 167 -4.89 -4.61 -7.87
C ARG A 167 -5.68 -3.30 -7.78
N PRO A 168 -7.02 -3.31 -7.83
CA PRO A 168 -7.80 -2.09 -7.66
C PRO A 168 -7.61 -1.50 -6.26
N VAL A 169 -7.56 -0.18 -6.18
CA VAL A 169 -7.72 0.58 -4.94
C VAL A 169 -9.21 0.64 -4.63
N LEU A 170 -9.61 0.30 -3.40
CA LEU A 170 -11.02 0.25 -3.00
C LEU A 170 -11.38 1.40 -2.05
N GLY A 171 -12.68 1.67 -1.90
CA GLY A 171 -13.20 2.77 -1.09
C GLY A 171 -12.76 4.12 -1.65
N THR A 172 -12.62 5.12 -0.77
CA THR A 172 -12.14 6.47 -1.14
C THR A 172 -10.66 6.66 -0.85
N PHE A 173 -9.85 5.59 -0.96
CA PHE A 173 -8.42 5.61 -0.67
C PHE A 173 -7.64 6.40 -1.71
N SER A 174 -7.91 6.19 -3.00
CA SER A 174 -7.28 6.96 -4.08
C SER A 174 -7.79 8.41 -4.05
N PRO A 175 -6.92 9.43 -4.21
CA PRO A 175 -7.36 10.81 -4.39
C PRO A 175 -8.33 10.96 -5.58
N LYS A 176 -8.12 10.20 -6.66
CA LYS A 176 -9.01 10.20 -7.84
C LYS A 176 -10.43 9.79 -7.46
N SER A 177 -10.58 8.80 -6.57
CA SER A 177 -11.88 8.31 -6.07
C SER A 177 -12.63 9.30 -5.16
N GLN A 178 -11.93 10.23 -4.49
CA GLN A 178 -12.53 11.20 -3.57
C GLN A 178 -13.37 12.28 -4.30
N HIS A 179 -13.12 12.49 -5.59
CA HIS A 179 -13.80 13.51 -6.40
C HIS A 179 -14.98 12.97 -7.24
N HIS A 180 -15.32 11.69 -7.13
CA HIS A 180 -16.45 11.07 -7.85
C HIS A 180 -17.81 11.33 -7.19
N SER A 181 -18.09 12.60 -6.91
CA SER A 181 -19.46 13.14 -6.88
C SER A 181 -19.65 14.02 -8.12
N GLN A 182 -19.38 13.46 -9.30
CA GLN A 182 -19.66 14.16 -10.56
C GLN A 182 -21.11 13.86 -10.98
N PRO A 183 -21.95 14.88 -11.20
CA PRO A 183 -23.30 14.67 -11.69
C PRO A 183 -23.26 14.03 -13.09
N TRP A 184 -24.30 13.24 -13.38
CA TRP A 184 -24.45 12.43 -14.59
C TRP A 184 -24.15 13.09 -15.96
N PRO A 185 -24.27 14.43 -16.17
CA PRO A 185 -24.00 15.01 -17.49
C PRO A 185 -22.52 14.97 -17.92
N THR A 186 -21.56 14.88 -16.97
CA THR A 186 -20.12 14.89 -17.29
C THR A 186 -19.63 13.55 -17.83
N LEU A 187 -20.31 12.44 -17.50
CA LEU A 187 -20.00 11.11 -18.02
C LEU A 187 -20.23 11.02 -19.53
N LEU A 188 -21.25 11.71 -20.06
CA LEU A 188 -21.56 11.75 -21.49
C LEU A 188 -20.45 12.44 -22.31
N ARG A 189 -19.67 13.33 -21.69
CA ARG A 189 -18.59 14.05 -22.38
C ARG A 189 -17.42 13.13 -22.73
N ASN A 190 -17.19 12.06 -21.98
CA ASN A 190 -16.13 11.07 -22.27
C ASN A 190 -16.48 10.14 -23.44
N TYR A 191 -17.75 10.16 -23.90
CA TYR A 191 -18.21 9.40 -25.07
C TYR A 191 -18.25 10.26 -26.35
N LEU A 192 -17.82 11.52 -26.30
CA LEU A 192 -17.68 12.36 -27.50
C LEU A 192 -16.36 12.05 -28.22
N PRO A 193 -16.40 11.58 -29.49
CA PRO A 193 -15.20 11.38 -30.28
C PRO A 193 -14.46 12.71 -30.45
N GLY A 194 -13.17 12.75 -30.16
CA GLY A 194 -12.33 13.95 -30.33
C GLY A 194 -12.11 14.80 -29.09
N SER A 195 -12.63 14.40 -27.91
CA SER A 195 -12.15 14.95 -26.64
C SER A 195 -10.84 14.25 -26.26
N GLY A 196 -9.71 14.91 -26.54
CA GLY A 196 -8.39 14.49 -26.05
C GLY A 196 -8.34 14.55 -24.52
N GLY A 197 -8.78 13.48 -23.87
CA GLY A 197 -8.62 13.28 -22.43
C GLY A 197 -7.24 12.74 -22.14
N ALA A 198 -6.50 13.41 -21.26
CA ALA A 198 -5.35 12.82 -20.59
C ALA A 198 -5.74 11.42 -20.07
N SER A 199 -4.87 10.42 -20.22
CA SER A 199 -5.14 9.04 -19.81
C SER A 199 -5.58 9.00 -18.35
N THR A 200 -6.89 8.86 -18.10
CA THR A 200 -7.52 8.79 -16.78
C THR A 200 -7.35 7.40 -16.19
N GLU A 201 -6.11 6.88 -16.15
CA GLU A 201 -5.86 5.58 -15.55
C GLU A 201 -6.15 5.66 -14.05
N GLU A 202 -7.02 4.78 -13.54
CA GLU A 202 -7.30 4.67 -12.11
C GLU A 202 -6.03 4.25 -11.35
N ASP A 203 -5.90 4.69 -10.10
CA ASP A 203 -4.81 4.23 -9.25
C ASP A 203 -4.97 2.74 -8.95
N TRP A 204 -3.86 2.01 -8.97
CA TRP A 204 -3.82 0.59 -8.69
C TRP A 204 -2.61 0.23 -7.82
N LEU A 205 -2.65 -0.96 -7.23
CA LEU A 205 -1.70 -1.44 -6.24
C LEU A 205 -0.94 -2.66 -6.75
N THR A 206 0.24 -2.85 -6.18
CA THR A 206 0.94 -4.14 -6.18
C THR A 206 0.38 -5.02 -5.04
N PHE A 207 1.22 -5.75 -4.29
CA PHE A 207 0.81 -6.46 -3.08
C PHE A 207 0.81 -5.62 -1.80
N SER A 208 0.93 -4.29 -1.90
CA SER A 208 0.64 -3.36 -0.80
C SER A 208 -0.79 -3.52 -0.29
N ASP A 209 -1.05 -3.25 0.99
CA ASP A 209 -2.37 -3.56 1.59
C ASP A 209 -3.50 -2.73 0.98
N CYS A 210 -3.42 -1.40 1.11
CA CYS A 210 -4.49 -0.48 0.70
C CYS A 210 -3.99 0.77 -0.05
N ALA A 211 -2.70 1.10 0.04
CA ALA A 211 -2.11 2.26 -0.63
C ALA A 211 -0.64 2.00 -1.04
N PRO A 212 -0.12 2.73 -2.05
CA PRO A 212 1.26 2.66 -2.49
C PRO A 212 2.30 2.99 -1.43
N TYR A 213 2.03 4.00 -0.59
CA TYR A 213 2.96 4.50 0.42
C TYR A 213 2.36 4.39 1.83
N LEU A 214 3.20 4.05 2.80
CA LEU A 214 2.94 4.28 4.22
C LEU A 214 3.97 5.27 4.78
N LEU A 215 3.48 6.41 5.29
CA LEU A 215 4.26 7.44 5.94
C LEU A 215 4.11 7.35 7.46
N THR A 216 5.20 7.56 8.20
CA THR A 216 5.19 7.65 9.67
C THR A 216 6.13 8.73 10.16
N THR A 217 5.98 9.16 11.42
CA THR A 217 6.91 10.09 12.07
C THR A 217 7.69 9.43 13.20
N GLU A 218 8.91 9.92 13.46
CA GLU A 218 9.71 9.44 14.60
C GLU A 218 9.06 9.84 15.94
N GLU A 219 8.38 10.99 16.02
CA GLU A 219 7.67 11.48 17.21
C GLU A 219 6.52 10.55 17.61
N SER A 220 5.79 10.04 16.62
CA SER A 220 4.78 9.01 16.86
C SER A 220 5.42 7.73 17.40
N LEU A 221 6.55 7.28 16.83
CA LEU A 221 7.26 6.11 17.35
C LEU A 221 7.80 6.34 18.78
N ASN A 222 8.34 7.52 19.07
CA ASN A 222 8.82 7.90 20.39
C ASN A 222 7.68 7.87 21.42
N ASN A 223 6.47 8.27 21.04
CA ASN A 223 5.30 8.08 21.90
C ASN A 223 5.01 6.61 22.18
N VAL A 224 5.15 5.72 21.18
CA VAL A 224 4.99 4.27 21.42
C VAL A 224 6.09 3.72 22.31
N LYS A 225 7.36 4.09 22.06
CA LYS A 225 8.52 3.69 22.87
C LYS A 225 8.32 4.10 24.34
N ALA A 226 7.86 5.33 24.59
CA ALA A 226 7.61 5.84 25.94
C ALA A 226 6.50 5.08 26.71
N ARG A 227 5.65 4.32 26.01
CA ARG A 227 4.64 3.45 26.65
C ARG A 227 5.23 2.12 27.13
N LEU A 228 6.47 1.78 26.76
CA LEU A 228 7.16 0.56 27.12
C LEU A 228 8.26 0.92 28.13
N SER A 229 8.24 0.27 29.29
CA SER A 229 9.19 0.54 30.39
C SER A 229 10.39 -0.40 30.40
N THR A 230 10.23 -1.61 29.87
CA THR A 230 11.19 -2.71 30.00
C THR A 230 11.78 -3.19 28.66
N CYS A 231 11.31 -2.64 27.55
CA CYS A 231 11.71 -3.06 26.21
C CYS A 231 11.53 -1.93 25.17
N GLY A 232 12.12 -2.11 23.99
CA GLY A 232 11.98 -1.18 22.86
C GLY A 232 11.03 -1.68 21.78
N VAL A 233 10.62 -0.76 20.90
CA VAL A 233 9.98 -1.07 19.63
C VAL A 233 10.58 -0.18 18.55
N ASP A 234 10.96 -0.78 17.44
CA ASP A 234 11.59 -0.09 16.32
C ASP A 234 10.61 0.21 15.20
N MET A 235 11.01 1.14 14.33
CA MET A 235 10.22 1.54 13.17
C MET A 235 9.93 0.38 12.21
N THR A 236 10.77 -0.65 12.20
CA THR A 236 10.59 -1.88 11.43
C THR A 236 9.30 -2.63 11.78
N ALA A 237 8.81 -2.51 13.01
CA ALA A 237 7.51 -3.05 13.41
C ALA A 237 6.34 -2.28 12.78
N MET A 238 6.54 -0.99 12.51
CA MET A 238 5.54 -0.11 11.88
C MET A 238 5.48 -0.27 10.36
N ARG A 239 6.53 -0.84 9.77
CA ARG A 239 6.67 -1.17 8.34
C ARG A 239 6.39 0.00 7.36
N PRO A 240 6.80 1.25 7.66
CA PRO A 240 6.58 2.38 6.76
C PRO A 240 7.43 2.24 5.49
N ASN A 241 7.11 3.03 4.47
CA ASN A 241 8.00 3.29 3.34
C ASN A 241 8.83 4.56 3.54
N ILE A 242 8.23 5.59 4.18
CA ILE A 242 8.87 6.88 4.39
C ILE A 242 8.70 7.24 5.87
N VAL A 243 9.81 7.54 6.53
CA VAL A 243 9.86 8.06 7.90
C VAL A 243 10.34 9.49 7.83
N LEU A 244 9.62 10.40 8.47
CA LEU A 244 9.99 11.81 8.57
C LEU A 244 10.02 12.24 10.04
N ASP A 245 10.60 13.40 10.29
CA ASP A 245 10.37 14.11 11.56
C ASP A 245 8.99 14.78 11.52
N GLY A 246 8.37 14.92 12.68
CA GLY A 246 7.12 15.62 12.94
C GLY A 246 7.27 16.58 14.13
N ASP A 247 6.29 17.47 14.32
CA ASP A 247 6.37 18.43 15.42
C ASP A 247 5.94 17.82 16.76
N ALA A 248 5.01 16.86 16.71
CA ALA A 248 4.48 16.16 17.87
C ALA A 248 4.00 14.76 17.46
N ALA A 249 3.85 13.89 18.46
CA ALA A 249 3.25 12.57 18.22
C ALA A 249 1.86 12.72 17.59
N TRP A 250 1.61 11.90 16.57
CA TRP A 250 0.35 11.84 15.82
C TRP A 250 0.06 13.05 14.93
N ASP A 251 1.00 13.98 14.76
CA ASP A 251 0.80 15.14 13.91
C ASP A 251 0.47 14.75 12.45
N GLU A 252 1.06 13.65 11.99
CA GLU A 252 0.83 13.11 10.66
C GLU A 252 -0.61 12.63 10.42
N ASP A 253 -1.41 12.40 11.47
CA ASP A 253 -2.85 12.09 11.35
C ASP A 253 -3.62 13.19 10.58
N TYR A 254 -3.04 14.39 10.45
CA TYR A 254 -3.68 15.56 9.87
C TYR A 254 -3.02 16.01 8.57
N TRP A 255 -1.89 15.43 8.14
CA TRP A 255 -1.23 15.85 6.90
C TRP A 255 -2.06 15.44 5.69
N ALA A 256 -2.35 16.36 4.76
CA ALA A 256 -3.17 16.10 3.58
C ALA A 256 -2.33 15.95 2.32
N GLU A 257 -1.27 16.74 2.19
CA GLU A 257 -0.35 16.70 1.05
C GLU A 257 1.08 16.91 1.53
N LEU A 258 2.01 16.15 0.96
CA LEU A 258 3.44 16.39 1.03
C LEU A 258 3.95 16.87 -0.32
N SER A 259 4.93 17.78 -0.28
CA SER A 259 5.77 18.10 -1.41
C SER A 259 7.21 17.67 -1.15
N ILE A 260 7.81 16.95 -2.10
CA ILE A 260 9.21 16.50 -2.05
C ILE A 260 9.99 17.30 -3.10
N ASN A 261 11.03 18.00 -2.65
CA ASN A 261 11.88 18.89 -3.46
C ASN A 261 11.12 19.98 -4.24
N ASN A 262 9.89 20.30 -3.82
CA ASN A 262 8.93 21.16 -4.55
C ASN A 262 8.54 20.65 -5.96
N THR A 263 8.87 19.39 -6.29
CA THR A 263 8.61 18.79 -7.62
C THR A 263 7.55 17.71 -7.53
N HIS A 264 7.68 16.82 -6.55
CA HIS A 264 6.75 15.69 -6.41
C HIS A 264 5.71 15.98 -5.33
N LYS A 265 4.49 15.49 -5.55
CA LYS A 265 3.36 15.64 -4.64
C LYS A 265 2.82 14.29 -4.22
N VAL A 266 2.66 14.08 -2.92
CA VAL A 266 2.08 12.87 -2.34
C VAL A 266 0.85 13.27 -1.55
N ALA A 267 -0.33 12.87 -2.02
CA ALA A 267 -1.58 13.04 -1.29
C ALA A 267 -1.71 11.97 -0.20
N LEU A 268 -2.06 12.39 1.01
CA LEU A 268 -2.17 11.54 2.19
C LEU A 268 -3.65 11.38 2.57
N THR A 269 -4.23 10.24 2.25
CA THR A 269 -5.69 10.10 2.12
C THR A 269 -6.37 9.39 3.28
N LYS A 270 -5.68 8.42 3.91
CA LYS A 270 -6.25 7.55 4.96
C LYS A 270 -5.24 7.28 6.06
N ASN A 271 -5.74 7.04 7.27
CA ASN A 271 -4.94 6.62 8.40
C ASN A 271 -4.68 5.11 8.37
N CYS A 272 -3.48 4.68 8.78
CA CYS A 272 -3.11 3.28 8.78
C CYS A 272 -3.57 2.59 10.06
N ASN A 273 -4.62 1.77 9.93
CA ASN A 273 -5.08 0.89 10.98
C ASN A 273 -4.08 -0.24 11.24
N ARG A 274 -3.76 -0.46 12.52
CA ARG A 274 -2.71 -1.39 12.94
C ARG A 274 -3.30 -2.70 13.43
N CYS A 275 -2.57 -3.78 13.19
CA CYS A 275 -2.94 -5.14 13.60
C CYS A 275 -1.87 -5.75 14.53
N THR A 276 -2.05 -7.03 14.87
CA THR A 276 -1.18 -7.77 15.80
C THR A 276 0.26 -7.94 15.33
N SER A 277 0.60 -7.55 14.08
CA SER A 277 1.98 -7.54 13.60
C SER A 277 2.91 -6.69 14.45
N LEU A 278 2.39 -5.67 15.14
CA LEU A 278 3.18 -4.84 16.07
C LEU A 278 3.76 -5.63 17.24
N ASN A 279 3.14 -6.76 17.59
CA ASN A 279 3.52 -7.61 18.72
C ASN A 279 4.43 -8.77 18.30
N VAL A 280 4.97 -8.78 17.08
CA VAL A 280 5.93 -9.80 16.65
C VAL A 280 7.32 -9.48 17.21
N ASP A 281 7.97 -10.52 17.73
CA ASP A 281 9.38 -10.53 18.07
C ASP A 281 10.17 -11.03 16.85
N TYR A 282 11.01 -10.14 16.33
CA TYR A 282 11.75 -10.37 15.09
C TYR A 282 12.94 -11.30 15.29
N ASP A 283 13.45 -11.47 16.51
CA ASP A 283 14.57 -12.34 16.80
C ASP A 283 14.13 -13.80 16.98
N THR A 284 12.90 -14.00 17.44
CA THR A 284 12.36 -15.33 17.71
C THR A 284 11.37 -15.82 16.65
N GLY A 285 10.85 -14.94 15.78
CA GLY A 285 9.83 -15.31 14.81
C GLY A 285 8.51 -15.76 15.45
N ARG A 286 8.22 -15.25 16.65
CA ARG A 286 7.04 -15.57 17.46
C ARG A 286 6.31 -14.29 17.88
N THR A 287 5.13 -14.45 18.46
CA THR A 287 4.51 -13.34 19.20
C THR A 287 5.38 -13.02 20.41
N ALA A 288 5.76 -11.75 20.55
CA ALA A 288 6.56 -11.27 21.65
C ALA A 288 5.86 -11.52 23.00
N GLN A 289 6.64 -11.88 24.00
CA GLN A 289 6.16 -12.10 25.37
C GLN A 289 6.27 -10.81 26.20
N GLY A 290 5.67 -10.82 27.40
CA GLY A 290 5.75 -9.72 28.35
C GLY A 290 5.25 -8.38 27.78
N GLU A 291 5.87 -7.28 28.20
CA GLU A 291 5.44 -5.94 27.80
C GLU A 291 5.55 -5.71 26.29
N ARG A 292 6.56 -6.29 25.63
CA ARG A 292 6.76 -6.16 24.18
C ARG A 292 5.59 -6.71 23.37
N GLY A 293 4.93 -7.75 23.87
CA GLY A 293 3.71 -8.32 23.30
C GLY A 293 2.44 -7.48 23.45
N THR A 294 2.53 -6.31 24.10
CA THR A 294 1.37 -5.46 24.41
C THR A 294 1.32 -4.15 23.62
N VAL A 295 2.21 -3.93 22.64
CA VAL A 295 2.27 -2.68 21.85
C VAL A 295 0.90 -2.33 21.24
N LEU A 296 0.27 -3.28 20.54
CA LEU A 296 -1.07 -3.05 19.98
C LEU A 296 -2.10 -2.67 21.06
N LYS A 297 -2.08 -3.36 22.21
CA LYS A 297 -2.99 -3.11 23.34
C LYS A 297 -2.79 -1.72 23.92
N LYS A 298 -1.54 -1.30 24.10
CA LYS A 298 -1.18 0.04 24.58
C LYS A 298 -1.56 1.13 23.60
N LEU A 299 -1.63 0.86 22.29
CA LEU A 299 -2.19 1.80 21.31
C LEU A 299 -3.71 1.81 21.33
N MET A 300 -4.37 0.66 21.54
CA MET A 300 -5.83 0.58 21.55
C MET A 300 -6.49 1.46 22.64
N SER A 301 -5.79 1.84 23.70
CA SER A 301 -6.35 2.68 24.78
C SER A 301 -6.82 4.05 24.31
N ASP A 302 -6.13 4.65 23.34
CA ASP A 302 -6.30 6.05 22.94
C ASP A 302 -6.16 6.28 21.42
N ARG A 303 -5.64 5.31 20.66
CA ARG A 303 -5.41 5.43 19.20
C ARG A 303 -6.50 4.81 18.34
N ARG A 304 -7.62 4.35 18.92
CA ARG A 304 -8.85 3.97 18.17
C ARG A 304 -9.62 5.24 17.75
N VAL A 305 -8.98 6.05 16.91
CA VAL A 305 -9.43 7.40 16.54
C VAL A 305 -10.11 7.47 15.18
N ASP A 306 -10.12 6.37 14.43
CA ASP A 306 -10.79 6.26 13.13
C ASP A 306 -12.22 5.73 13.31
N THR A 307 -13.21 6.54 12.96
CA THR A 307 -14.63 6.20 13.13
C THR A 307 -15.11 5.09 12.18
N GLY A 308 -14.38 4.85 11.08
CA GLY A 308 -14.62 3.77 10.13
C GLY A 308 -13.99 2.44 10.53
N SER A 309 -13.03 2.45 11.47
CA SER A 309 -12.36 1.26 11.99
C SER A 309 -12.21 1.33 13.52
N LYS A 310 -13.35 1.32 14.21
CA LYS A 310 -13.46 1.57 15.66
C LYS A 310 -12.68 0.59 16.56
N HIS A 311 -12.24 -0.54 16.02
CA HIS A 311 -11.55 -1.60 16.79
C HIS A 311 -10.04 -1.60 16.61
N SER A 312 -9.51 -0.88 15.62
CA SER A 312 -8.07 -0.88 15.34
C SER A 312 -7.46 0.46 15.74
N PRO A 313 -6.29 0.46 16.40
CA PRO A 313 -5.57 1.71 16.61
C PRO A 313 -4.91 2.20 15.32
N VAL A 314 -4.63 3.49 15.23
CA VAL A 314 -3.98 4.14 14.09
C VAL A 314 -2.51 4.45 14.38
N PHE A 315 -1.63 4.15 13.41
CA PHE A 315 -0.23 4.61 13.37
C PHE A 315 0.25 4.78 11.93
N GLY A 316 0.57 6.02 11.55
CA GLY A 316 1.00 6.38 10.20
C GLY A 316 -0.14 6.66 9.23
N ARG A 317 0.23 7.10 8.02
CA ARG A 317 -0.69 7.62 7.02
C ARG A 317 -0.39 7.07 5.63
N TYR A 318 -1.46 6.69 4.93
CA TYR A 318 -1.39 6.18 3.57
C TYR A 318 -1.27 7.31 2.55
N GLY A 319 -0.39 7.10 1.57
CA GLY A 319 -0.07 8.09 0.54
C GLY A 319 -0.19 7.57 -0.88
N PHE A 320 -0.47 8.50 -1.80
CA PHE A 320 -0.58 8.31 -3.25
C PHE A 320 0.21 9.42 -3.95
N LEU A 321 1.06 9.06 -4.91
CA LEU A 321 1.75 10.04 -5.74
C LEU A 321 0.74 10.69 -6.70
N THR A 322 0.66 12.02 -6.72
CA THR A 322 -0.30 12.78 -7.56
C THR A 322 0.36 13.63 -8.63
N SER A 323 1.66 13.92 -8.49
CA SER A 323 2.46 14.51 -9.56
C SER A 323 2.89 13.45 -10.57
N ASP A 324 3.09 13.84 -11.83
CA ASP A 324 3.71 12.97 -12.82
C ASP A 324 5.11 12.55 -12.35
N SER A 325 5.37 11.25 -12.28
CA SER A 325 6.71 10.68 -12.18
C SER A 325 7.10 10.08 -13.52
N ASN A 326 8.20 10.56 -14.09
CA ASN A 326 8.87 9.83 -15.16
C ASN A 326 9.75 8.72 -14.55
N ASP A 327 10.35 7.90 -15.41
CA ASP A 327 11.18 6.78 -14.97
C ASP A 327 12.44 7.18 -14.19
N SER A 328 12.80 8.47 -14.19
CA SER A 328 13.96 9.02 -13.50
C SER A 328 13.62 9.75 -12.18
N ALA A 329 12.36 9.71 -11.72
CA ALA A 329 11.99 10.28 -10.43
C ALA A 329 12.60 9.45 -9.29
N ILE A 330 13.60 10.00 -8.61
CA ILE A 330 14.30 9.38 -7.48
C ILE A 330 14.06 10.24 -6.24
N VAL A 331 13.75 9.59 -5.12
CA VAL A 331 13.76 10.22 -3.78
C VAL A 331 14.88 9.64 -2.94
N SER A 332 15.50 10.49 -2.12
CA SER A 332 16.65 10.15 -1.29
C SER A 332 16.48 10.65 0.13
N ILE A 333 17.12 9.97 1.09
CA ILE A 333 17.28 10.49 2.45
C ILE A 333 18.00 11.84 2.36
N GLY A 334 17.46 12.85 3.04
CA GLY A 334 17.96 14.23 3.01
C GLY A 334 17.20 15.13 2.04
N ASP A 335 16.29 14.59 1.21
CA ASP A 335 15.40 15.40 0.38
C ASP A 335 14.56 16.37 1.22
N ASN A 336 14.24 17.52 0.63
CA ASN A 336 13.41 18.52 1.29
C ASN A 336 11.95 18.12 1.18
N VAL A 337 11.39 17.61 2.27
CA VAL A 337 9.96 17.28 2.36
C VAL A 337 9.22 18.37 3.12
N LYS A 338 8.08 18.83 2.59
CA LYS A 338 7.21 19.82 3.24
C LYS A 338 5.80 19.28 3.30
N VAL A 339 5.14 19.46 4.44
CA VAL A 339 3.68 19.36 4.50
C VAL A 339 3.11 20.60 3.85
N THR A 340 2.39 20.46 2.74
CA THR A 340 1.83 21.59 1.97
C THR A 340 0.34 21.82 2.22
N GLU A 341 -0.35 20.80 2.72
CA GLU A 341 -1.76 20.86 3.07
C GLU A 341 -2.04 20.00 4.30
N ARG A 342 -3.00 20.41 5.14
CA ARG A 342 -3.44 19.67 6.33
C ARG A 342 -4.96 19.67 6.43
N ARG A 343 -5.52 18.64 7.05
CA ARG A 343 -6.95 18.50 7.37
C ARG A 343 -7.20 18.87 8.83
N THR A 344 -8.40 19.35 9.11
CA THR A 344 -8.89 19.61 10.48
C THR A 344 -9.42 18.34 11.15
N GLU A 345 -9.87 17.38 10.35
CA GLU A 345 -10.44 16.12 10.80
C GLU A 345 -9.62 14.93 10.32
N ARG A 346 -9.69 13.83 11.08
CA ARG A 346 -9.06 12.56 10.70
C ARG A 346 -9.81 11.94 9.54
N ALA A 347 -9.07 11.25 8.68
CA ALA A 347 -9.68 10.45 7.63
C ALA A 347 -10.49 9.28 8.22
N VAL A 348 -11.57 8.92 7.52
CA VAL A 348 -12.45 7.81 7.88
C VAL A 348 -12.13 6.60 7.00
N TRP A 349 -11.89 5.46 7.63
CA TRP A 349 -11.69 4.18 6.94
C TRP A 349 -12.97 3.70 6.27
N ASP A 350 -12.88 3.38 4.98
CA ASP A 350 -14.00 2.87 4.19
C ASP A 350 -13.58 1.72 3.27
N TRP A 351 -12.44 1.06 3.55
CA TRP A 351 -12.06 -0.13 2.79
C TRP A 351 -13.03 -1.28 3.10
N PRO A 352 -13.62 -1.93 2.08
CA PRO A 352 -14.75 -2.84 2.25
C PRO A 352 -14.35 -4.26 2.65
N LEU A 353 -13.60 -4.42 3.75
CA LEU A 353 -13.08 -5.74 4.17
C LEU A 353 -14.19 -6.79 4.38
N ASN A 354 -15.36 -6.35 4.86
CA ASN A 354 -16.46 -7.22 5.28
C ASN A 354 -17.52 -7.47 4.21
N ASN A 355 -17.39 -6.91 3.00
CA ASN A 355 -18.39 -7.06 1.95
C ASN A 355 -17.90 -8.09 0.90
N PRO A 356 -18.39 -9.34 0.93
CA PRO A 356 -17.96 -10.37 -0.02
C PRO A 356 -18.36 -10.07 -1.47
N ALA A 357 -19.38 -9.24 -1.72
CA ALA A 357 -19.81 -8.91 -3.07
C ALA A 357 -18.78 -8.08 -3.85
N ILE A 358 -17.94 -7.31 -3.16
CA ILE A 358 -16.98 -6.41 -3.79
C ILE A 358 -15.86 -7.18 -4.49
N SER A 359 -15.49 -8.36 -3.98
CA SER A 359 -14.50 -9.24 -4.62
C SER A 359 -14.84 -9.62 -6.07
N ARG A 360 -16.12 -9.73 -6.43
CA ARG A 360 -16.53 -10.26 -7.74
C ARG A 360 -16.45 -9.24 -8.89
N SER A 361 -16.36 -7.95 -8.58
CA SER A 361 -16.56 -6.88 -9.57
C SER A 361 -15.35 -6.58 -10.47
N TYR A 362 -14.13 -6.97 -10.08
CA TYR A 362 -12.91 -6.56 -10.81
C TYR A 362 -12.29 -7.62 -11.73
N ARG A 363 -12.80 -8.87 -11.73
CA ARG A 363 -12.35 -9.90 -12.68
C ARG A 363 -12.81 -9.62 -14.13
N SER A 364 -13.67 -8.62 -14.33
CA SER A 364 -14.30 -8.29 -15.61
C SER A 364 -13.50 -7.33 -16.50
N SER A 365 -12.46 -6.66 -16.01
CA SER A 365 -11.78 -5.59 -16.78
C SER A 365 -10.43 -5.98 -17.41
N SER A 366 -9.92 -7.19 -17.15
CA SER A 366 -8.72 -7.73 -17.81
C SER A 366 -9.00 -8.75 -18.91
N GLY A 367 -10.29 -9.05 -19.17
CA GLY A 367 -10.73 -9.83 -20.32
C GLY A 367 -11.02 -8.90 -21.50
N VAL A 368 -10.53 -9.28 -22.69
CA VAL A 368 -10.80 -8.67 -24.00
C VAL A 368 -12.21 -8.06 -24.11
N LYS A 369 -12.29 -6.82 -24.63
CA LYS A 369 -13.53 -6.15 -25.02
C LYS A 369 -14.37 -7.07 -25.91
N THR A 370 -15.54 -7.49 -25.43
CA THR A 370 -16.79 -7.57 -26.19
C THR A 370 -17.95 -7.66 -25.21
N ASN A 371 -18.71 -6.57 -25.08
CA ASN A 371 -20.17 -6.56 -25.09
C ASN A 371 -20.65 -5.18 -24.60
N LEU A 372 -21.31 -4.47 -25.52
CA LEU A 372 -22.17 -3.34 -25.19
C LEU A 372 -23.14 -3.81 -24.08
N PRO A 373 -23.31 -3.07 -22.96
CA PRO A 373 -24.27 -3.47 -21.94
C PRO A 373 -25.67 -3.57 -22.56
N ILE A 374 -26.41 -4.63 -22.26
CA ILE A 374 -27.77 -4.91 -22.76
C ILE A 374 -28.73 -3.72 -22.57
N VAL A 375 -28.44 -2.85 -21.61
CA VAL A 375 -29.18 -1.60 -21.39
C VAL A 375 -28.98 -0.61 -22.55
N LEU A 376 -27.77 -0.49 -23.11
CA LEU A 376 -27.51 0.37 -24.26
C LEU A 376 -28.19 -0.14 -25.54
N SER A 377 -28.28 -1.47 -25.75
CA SER A 377 -28.95 -2.02 -26.94
C SER A 377 -30.45 -1.77 -26.92
N PHE A 378 -31.08 -1.76 -25.74
CA PHE A 378 -32.50 -1.43 -25.58
C PHE A 378 -32.80 0.05 -25.87
N TRP A 379 -31.95 0.97 -25.42
CA TRP A 379 -32.16 2.40 -25.71
C TRP A 379 -31.84 2.77 -27.15
N LEU A 380 -30.84 2.14 -27.77
CA LEU A 380 -30.52 2.34 -29.20
C LEU A 380 -31.61 1.77 -30.11
N THR A 381 -32.19 0.61 -29.77
CA THR A 381 -33.34 0.06 -30.53
C THR A 381 -34.61 0.88 -30.33
N ALA A 382 -34.88 1.37 -29.12
CA ALA A 382 -36.00 2.28 -28.87
C ALA A 382 -35.85 3.62 -29.60
N ALA A 383 -34.65 4.21 -29.63
CA ALA A 383 -34.39 5.47 -30.33
C ALA A 383 -34.46 5.32 -31.86
N ALA A 384 -34.07 4.16 -32.41
CA ALA A 384 -34.21 3.84 -33.83
C ALA A 384 -35.68 3.60 -34.23
N LEU A 385 -36.46 2.92 -33.39
CA LEU A 385 -37.90 2.72 -33.60
C LEU A 385 -38.72 4.02 -33.51
N LEU A 386 -38.23 5.02 -32.75
CA LEU A 386 -38.84 6.33 -32.61
C LEU A 386 -38.35 7.36 -33.65
N GLY A 387 -37.47 6.97 -34.58
CA GLY A 387 -37.01 7.84 -35.67
C GLY A 387 -36.11 9.01 -35.22
N LEU A 388 -35.48 8.92 -34.05
CA LEU A 388 -34.70 10.01 -33.45
C LEU A 388 -33.19 9.95 -33.79
N LEU A 389 -32.76 9.03 -34.66
CA LEU A 389 -31.36 8.95 -35.12
C LEU A 389 -31.28 8.82 -36.66
N PRO A 390 -30.36 9.54 -37.34
CA PRO A 390 -30.18 9.41 -38.79
C PRO A 390 -29.63 8.02 -39.17
N CYS A 391 -30.19 7.41 -40.23
CA CYS A 391 -29.92 6.03 -40.69
C CYS A 391 -28.47 5.67 -41.10
N TRP A 392 -27.48 6.54 -40.92
CA TRP A 392 -26.09 6.28 -41.34
C TRP A 392 -25.22 5.62 -40.24
N LEU A 393 -25.77 5.32 -39.07
CA LEU A 393 -25.06 4.70 -37.94
C LEU A 393 -25.16 3.16 -37.86
N LEU A 394 -25.80 2.50 -38.83
CA LEU A 394 -26.00 1.04 -38.85
C LEU A 394 -25.03 0.26 -39.76
N LEU A 395 -24.01 0.91 -40.33
CA LEU A 395 -22.96 0.26 -41.11
C LEU A 395 -21.57 0.80 -40.72
N ALA A 396 -21.03 0.27 -39.61
CA ALA A 396 -19.60 0.17 -39.32
C ALA A 396 -19.38 -0.80 -38.15
#